data_AF-A0A1F8QRB4-F1
#
_entry.id   AF-A0A1F8QRB4-F1
#
_cell.length_a   1.000
_cell.length_b   1.000
_cell.length_c   1.000
_cell.angle_alpha   90.00
_cell.angle_beta   90.00
_cell.angle_gamma   90.00
#
_symmetry.space_group_name_H-M   'P 1'
#
loop_
_entity.id
_entity.type
_entity.pdbx_description
1 polymer ?
#
loop_
_entity_poly.entity_id
_entity_poly.type
_entity_poly.pdbx_seq_one_letter_code
_entity_poly.pdbx_strand_id
1 'polypeptide(L)'
;MGDERNHTYLPKVARCQTCHADATDFDMTGTQTEITAMLEELHTIFVDKKLLNPDTDLWGIYDAATGEWSAPNADAPLTVSEAVANAMWNYKFVVYDKSMGVHNSAFTRALLQQALDALK
;
A
#
# COMPACT_ATOMS: atom_id res chain seq x y z
N MET A 1 -2.90 35.65 4.32
CA MET A 1 -3.37 34.52 3.48
C MET A 1 -2.75 34.68 2.11
N GLY A 2 -2.07 33.66 1.58
CA GLY A 2 -1.52 33.69 0.22
C GLY A 2 -2.63 33.73 -0.84
N ASP A 3 -2.23 33.99 -2.09
CA ASP A 3 -3.14 34.33 -3.20
C ASP A 3 -4.22 33.30 -3.49
N GLU A 4 -4.03 32.06 -3.05
CA GLU A 4 -4.93 30.97 -3.40
C GLU A 4 -5.95 30.57 -2.34
N ARG A 5 -5.77 31.06 -1.10
CA ARG A 5 -6.73 30.92 0.01
C ARG A 5 -7.37 29.51 0.18
N ASN A 6 -6.74 28.45 -0.31
CA ASN A 6 -7.31 27.11 -0.38
C ASN A 6 -6.94 26.30 0.88
N HIS A 7 -7.95 25.94 1.68
CA HIS A 7 -7.82 25.16 2.91
C HIS A 7 -8.55 23.81 2.82
N THR A 8 -8.75 23.27 1.62
CA THR A 8 -9.28 21.91 1.46
C THR A 8 -8.25 20.84 1.81
N TYR A 9 -6.95 21.20 1.86
CA TYR A 9 -5.82 20.29 2.03
C TYR A 9 -5.71 19.21 0.94
N LEU A 10 -6.44 19.36 -0.17
CA LEU A 10 -6.35 18.49 -1.33
C LEU A 10 -5.31 19.03 -2.31
N PRO A 11 -4.48 18.15 -2.91
CA PRO A 11 -3.55 18.56 -3.95
C PRO A 11 -4.32 19.03 -5.20
N LYS A 12 -3.69 19.86 -6.02
CA LYS A 12 -4.23 20.33 -7.31
C LYS A 12 -3.15 20.24 -8.37
N VAL A 13 -3.45 19.65 -9.53
CA VAL A 13 -2.52 19.53 -10.67
C VAL A 13 -1.98 20.89 -11.11
N ALA A 14 -2.79 21.95 -11.03
CA ALA A 14 -2.37 23.32 -11.32
C ALA A 14 -1.14 23.77 -10.49
N ARG A 15 -0.90 23.18 -9.32
CA ARG A 15 0.31 23.45 -8.53
C ARG A 15 1.55 22.80 -9.12
N CYS A 16 1.40 21.60 -9.65
CA CYS A 16 2.45 20.86 -10.32
C CYS A 16 2.86 21.62 -11.60
N GLN A 17 1.88 22.17 -12.33
CA GLN A 17 2.08 22.90 -13.59
C GLN A 17 2.95 24.16 -13.47
N THR A 18 3.11 24.73 -12.28
CA THR A 18 4.06 25.82 -12.02
C THR A 18 5.50 25.43 -12.39
N CYS A 19 5.87 24.15 -12.20
CA CYS A 19 7.20 23.62 -12.52
C CYS A 19 7.17 22.57 -13.63
N HIS A 20 6.02 21.91 -13.84
CA HIS A 20 5.81 20.81 -14.76
C HIS A 20 4.64 21.11 -15.70
N ALA A 21 4.86 21.99 -16.70
CA ALA A 21 3.80 22.52 -17.55
C ALA A 21 2.93 21.45 -18.23
N ASP A 22 3.52 20.28 -18.54
CA ASP A 22 2.85 19.17 -19.21
C ASP A 22 2.10 18.21 -18.25
N ALA A 23 2.12 18.47 -16.94
CA ALA A 23 1.42 17.62 -15.97
C ALA A 23 -0.10 17.69 -16.19
N THR A 24 -0.72 16.53 -16.44
CA THR A 24 -2.17 16.37 -16.66
C THR A 24 -2.89 15.77 -15.46
N ASP A 25 -2.16 15.09 -14.58
CA ASP A 25 -2.66 14.38 -13.41
C ASP A 25 -1.58 14.33 -12.31
N PHE A 26 -1.79 13.52 -11.27
CA PHE A 26 -0.83 13.31 -10.19
C PHE A 26 0.15 12.17 -10.45
N ASP A 27 -0.05 11.40 -11.53
CA ASP A 27 0.81 10.29 -11.90
C ASP A 27 2.06 10.78 -12.63
N MET A 28 2.94 11.40 -11.84
CA MET A 28 4.19 11.91 -12.35
C MET A 28 5.04 10.76 -12.86
N THR A 29 5.22 10.74 -14.18
CA THR A 29 6.05 9.75 -14.92
C THR A 29 5.65 8.29 -14.68
N GLY A 30 4.37 8.01 -14.41
CA GLY A 30 3.89 6.64 -14.19
C GLY A 30 4.16 6.06 -12.79
N THR A 31 4.63 6.88 -11.85
CA THR A 31 4.94 6.45 -10.47
C THR A 31 3.73 5.83 -9.77
N GLN A 32 2.57 6.50 -9.79
CA GLN A 32 1.38 5.99 -9.13
C GLN A 32 0.89 4.72 -9.82
N THR A 33 0.95 4.65 -11.16
CA THR A 33 0.62 3.44 -11.91
C THR A 33 1.50 2.26 -11.48
N GLU A 34 2.81 2.44 -11.42
CA GLU A 34 3.76 1.40 -11.02
C GLU A 34 3.50 0.92 -9.58
N ILE A 35 3.42 1.85 -8.63
CA ILE A 35 3.23 1.52 -7.21
C ILE A 35 1.87 0.86 -6.98
N THR A 36 0.82 1.29 -7.69
CA THR A 36 -0.51 0.64 -7.62
C THR A 36 -0.42 -0.82 -8.06
N ALA A 37 0.25 -1.11 -9.18
CA ALA A 37 0.42 -2.47 -9.66
C ALA A 37 1.19 -3.36 -8.66
N MET A 38 2.25 -2.84 -8.04
CA MET A 38 2.99 -3.58 -7.00
C MET A 38 2.13 -3.86 -5.76
N LEU A 39 1.29 -2.91 -5.34
CA LEU A 39 0.36 -3.09 -4.22
C LEU A 39 -0.72 -4.12 -4.55
N GLU A 40 -1.29 -4.09 -5.75
CA GLU A 40 -2.28 -5.07 -6.21
C GLU A 40 -1.70 -6.49 -6.28
N GLU A 41 -0.46 -6.63 -6.75
CA GLU A 41 0.26 -7.91 -6.77
C GLU A 41 0.47 -8.44 -5.35
N LEU A 42 0.97 -7.61 -4.43
CA LEU A 42 1.15 -7.99 -3.03
C LEU A 42 -0.17 -8.35 -2.34
N HIS A 43 -1.22 -7.55 -2.57
CA HIS A 43 -2.57 -7.82 -2.05
C HIS A 43 -3.04 -9.21 -2.45
N THR A 44 -2.96 -9.53 -3.75
CA THR A 44 -3.31 -10.84 -4.30
C THR A 44 -2.53 -11.95 -3.60
N ILE A 45 -1.21 -11.79 -3.47
CA ILE A 45 -0.34 -12.77 -2.80
C ILE A 45 -0.77 -12.99 -1.34
N PHE A 46 -1.09 -11.93 -0.59
CA PHE A 46 -1.52 -12.06 0.80
C PHE A 46 -2.88 -12.74 0.95
N VAL A 47 -3.83 -12.47 0.05
CA VAL A 47 -5.14 -13.13 0.02
C VAL A 47 -4.99 -14.61 -0.31
N ASP A 48 -4.19 -14.94 -1.33
CA ASP A 48 -3.96 -16.32 -1.77
C ASP A 48 -3.27 -17.16 -0.69
N LYS A 49 -2.30 -16.57 0.02
CA LYS A 49 -1.62 -17.19 1.16
C LYS A 49 -2.46 -17.23 2.45
N LYS A 50 -3.72 -16.76 2.40
CA LYS A 50 -4.63 -16.72 3.57
C LYS A 50 -4.09 -15.91 4.75
N LEU A 51 -3.39 -14.81 4.46
CA LEU A 51 -2.87 -13.86 5.45
C LEU A 51 -3.72 -12.58 5.56
N LEU A 52 -4.34 -12.17 4.44
CA LEU A 52 -5.23 -11.02 4.36
C LEU A 52 -6.66 -11.49 4.08
N ASN A 53 -7.61 -11.06 4.92
CA ASN A 53 -9.01 -11.33 4.68
C ASN A 53 -9.51 -10.45 3.53
N PRO A 54 -9.97 -11.02 2.39
CA PRO A 54 -10.38 -10.24 1.22
C PRO A 54 -11.65 -9.42 1.43
N ASP A 55 -12.48 -9.76 2.42
CA ASP A 55 -13.73 -9.04 2.70
C ASP A 55 -13.49 -7.77 3.54
N THR A 56 -12.36 -7.70 4.25
CA THR A 56 -12.09 -6.62 5.22
C THR A 56 -10.77 -5.88 4.98
N ASP A 57 -9.88 -6.40 4.13
CA ASP A 57 -8.51 -5.90 3.94
C ASP A 57 -7.71 -5.78 5.25
N LEU A 58 -8.04 -6.63 6.23
CA LEU A 58 -7.33 -6.77 7.49
C LEU A 58 -6.56 -8.09 7.54
N TRP A 59 -5.43 -8.06 8.25
CA TRP A 59 -4.69 -9.28 8.56
C TRP A 59 -5.56 -10.19 9.41
N GLY A 60 -5.57 -11.48 9.07
CA GLY A 60 -6.49 -12.44 9.66
C GLY A 60 -5.87 -13.81 9.85
N ILE A 61 -6.49 -14.61 10.71
CA ILE A 61 -6.20 -16.03 10.84
C ILE A 61 -7.32 -16.78 10.13
N TYR A 62 -6.95 -17.53 9.09
CA TYR A 62 -7.89 -18.35 8.32
C TYR A 62 -7.94 -19.78 8.87
N ASP A 63 -9.14 -20.28 9.13
CA ASP A 63 -9.39 -21.67 9.49
C ASP A 63 -9.81 -22.46 8.25
N ALA A 64 -8.95 -23.38 7.80
CA ALA A 64 -9.23 -24.20 6.62
C ALA A 64 -10.32 -25.28 6.86
N ALA A 65 -10.61 -25.64 8.10
CA ALA A 65 -11.62 -26.64 8.43
C ALA A 65 -13.05 -26.07 8.34
N THR A 66 -13.22 -24.81 8.75
CA THR A 66 -14.51 -24.11 8.71
C THR A 66 -14.65 -23.18 7.50
N GLY A 67 -13.53 -22.76 6.91
CA GLY A 67 -13.48 -21.75 5.86
C GLY A 67 -13.68 -20.32 6.40
N GLU A 68 -13.58 -20.10 7.70
CA GLU A 68 -13.85 -18.82 8.35
C GLU A 68 -12.56 -18.04 8.67
N TRP A 69 -12.72 -16.71 8.82
CA TRP A 69 -11.65 -15.80 9.24
C TRP A 69 -11.89 -15.32 10.66
N SER A 70 -10.80 -15.15 11.41
CA SER A 70 -10.81 -14.52 12.73
C SER A 70 -9.76 -13.41 12.83
N ALA A 71 -10.07 -12.40 13.65
CA ALA A 71 -9.14 -11.31 13.95
C ALA A 71 -8.04 -11.80 14.92
N PRO A 72 -6.75 -11.52 14.64
CA PRO A 72 -5.67 -11.81 15.56
C PRO A 72 -5.86 -11.08 16.89
N ASN A 73 -5.53 -11.74 17.99
CA ASN A 73 -5.61 -11.16 19.34
C ASN A 73 -4.53 -11.77 20.26
N ALA A 74 -4.54 -11.41 21.54
CA ALA A 74 -3.52 -11.88 22.49
C ALA A 74 -3.54 -13.41 22.71
N ASP A 75 -4.72 -14.04 22.66
CA ASP A 75 -4.90 -15.47 22.89
C ASP A 75 -4.68 -16.29 21.61
N ALA A 76 -4.91 -15.67 20.44
CA ALA A 76 -4.67 -16.24 19.12
C ALA A 76 -3.95 -15.21 18.23
N PRO A 77 -2.62 -15.06 18.38
CA PRO A 77 -1.83 -14.16 17.55
C PRO A 77 -1.62 -14.73 16.15
N LEU A 78 -1.62 -13.86 15.13
CA LEU A 78 -1.19 -14.24 13.80
C LEU A 78 0.31 -14.51 13.83
N THR A 79 0.69 -15.76 13.60
CA THR A 79 2.08 -16.20 13.63
C THR A 79 2.58 -16.41 12.21
N VAL A 80 3.60 -15.66 11.82
CA VAL A 80 4.26 -15.72 10.51
C VAL A 80 5.77 -15.63 10.69
N SER A 81 6.55 -15.98 9.66
CA SER A 81 7.99 -15.75 9.69
C SER A 81 8.32 -14.26 9.73
N GLU A 82 9.52 -13.91 10.20
CA GLU A 82 10.01 -12.53 10.20
C GLU A 82 9.96 -11.89 8.80
N ALA A 83 10.35 -12.64 7.77
CA ALA A 83 10.32 -12.17 6.38
C ALA A 83 8.89 -11.81 5.94
N VAL A 84 7.90 -12.64 6.29
CA VAL A 84 6.48 -12.37 5.97
C VAL A 84 5.97 -11.18 6.78
N ALA A 85 6.32 -11.08 8.07
CA ALA A 85 5.95 -9.93 8.90
C ALA A 85 6.50 -8.61 8.33
N ASN A 86 7.76 -8.60 7.87
CA ASN A 86 8.37 -7.44 7.21
C ASN A 86 7.66 -7.07 5.90
N ALA A 87 7.31 -8.07 5.08
CA ALA A 87 6.56 -7.83 3.84
C ALA A 87 5.18 -7.24 4.13
N MET A 88 4.46 -7.76 5.12
CA MET A 88 3.17 -7.23 5.57
C MET A 88 3.29 -5.78 6.06
N TRP A 89 4.34 -5.48 6.84
CA TRP A 89 4.60 -4.13 7.34
C TRP A 89 4.86 -3.15 6.21
N ASN A 90 5.76 -3.48 5.27
CA ASN A 90 6.07 -2.64 4.11
C ASN A 90 4.82 -2.34 3.28
N TYR A 91 4.02 -3.36 2.98
CA TYR A 91 2.76 -3.19 2.26
C TYR A 91 1.82 -2.22 3.00
N LYS A 92 1.56 -2.43 4.30
CA LYS A 92 0.67 -1.54 5.07
C LYS A 92 1.23 -0.12 5.15
N PHE A 93 2.53 0.03 5.39
CA PHE A 93 3.18 1.34 5.45
C PHE A 93 2.88 2.17 4.19
N VAL A 94 3.06 1.59 3.00
CA VAL A 94 2.79 2.27 1.74
C VAL A 94 1.29 2.51 1.52
N VAL A 95 0.42 1.54 1.82
CA VAL A 95 -1.04 1.71 1.72
C VAL A 95 -1.57 2.85 2.60
N TYR A 96 -0.96 3.08 3.77
CA TYR A 96 -1.37 4.14 4.70
C TYR A 96 -0.74 5.51 4.41
N ASP A 97 0.34 5.60 3.65
CA ASP A 97 0.92 6.89 3.23
C ASP A 97 0.01 7.65 2.24
N LYS A 98 -0.84 6.93 1.48
CA LYS A 98 -1.84 7.49 0.55
C LYS A 98 -1.28 8.30 -0.62
N SER A 99 0.04 8.44 -0.78
CA SER A 99 0.62 9.14 -1.93
C SER A 99 0.81 8.26 -3.16
N MET A 100 0.63 6.95 -3.03
CA MET A 100 0.98 5.97 -4.06
C MET A 100 2.43 6.15 -4.55
N GLY A 101 3.33 6.50 -3.62
CA GLY A 101 4.76 6.67 -3.87
C GLY A 101 5.21 8.06 -4.30
N VAL A 102 4.30 9.01 -4.56
CA VAL A 102 4.69 10.38 -4.98
C VAL A 102 5.55 11.09 -3.92
N HIS A 103 5.34 10.82 -2.63
CA HIS A 103 6.15 11.44 -1.57
C HIS A 103 7.62 10.98 -1.58
N ASN A 104 7.89 9.71 -1.95
CA ASN A 104 9.23 9.16 -2.03
C ASN A 104 9.23 7.88 -2.89
N SER A 105 9.30 8.04 -4.21
CA SER A 105 9.07 6.95 -5.16
C SER A 105 10.13 5.84 -5.07
N ALA A 106 11.40 6.22 -4.96
CA ALA A 106 12.51 5.27 -4.85
C ALA A 106 12.40 4.41 -3.57
N PHE A 107 12.09 5.04 -2.43
CA PHE A 107 11.93 4.31 -1.18
C PHE A 107 10.69 3.41 -1.19
N THR A 108 9.57 3.93 -1.69
CA THR A 108 8.31 3.18 -1.82
C THR A 108 8.52 1.92 -2.67
N ARG A 109 9.14 2.08 -3.84
CA ARG A 109 9.49 0.95 -4.73
C ARG A 109 10.38 -0.07 -4.01
N ALA A 110 11.41 0.39 -3.29
CA ALA A 110 12.31 -0.51 -2.56
C ALA A 110 11.60 -1.32 -1.48
N LEU A 111 10.68 -0.71 -0.70
CA LEU A 111 9.90 -1.41 0.31
C LEU A 111 8.98 -2.48 -0.30
N LEU A 112 8.28 -2.14 -1.39
CA LEU A 112 7.37 -3.07 -2.05
C LEU A 112 8.13 -4.19 -2.79
N GLN A 113 9.27 -3.87 -3.40
CA GLN A 113 10.12 -4.89 -4.04
C GLN A 113 10.64 -5.89 -3.00
N GLN A 114 11.13 -5.41 -1.85
CA GLN A 114 11.54 -6.29 -0.76
C GLN A 114 10.38 -7.20 -0.29
N ALA A 115 9.16 -6.65 -0.20
CA ALA A 115 7.99 -7.44 0.19
C ALA A 115 7.65 -8.51 -0.86
N LEU A 116 7.73 -8.19 -2.16
CA LEU A 116 7.51 -9.14 -3.25
C LEU A 116 8.55 -10.27 -3.23
N ASP A 117 9.83 -9.92 -3.07
CA ASP A 117 10.94 -10.87 -3.03
C ASP A 117 10.83 -11.82 -1.82
N ALA A 118 10.27 -11.36 -0.70
CA ALA A 118 10.08 -12.18 0.50
C ALA A 118 8.91 -13.16 0.41
N LEU A 119 7.98 -12.97 -0.55
CA LEU A 119 6.75 -13.75 -0.65
C LEU A 119 6.70 -14.70 -1.86
N LYS A 120 7.58 -14.48 -2.84
CA LYS A 120 7.80 -15.36 -4.00
C LYS A 120 8.79 -16.47 -3.65
#